data_AF-A0AAX2RRN4-F1
#
_entry.id   AF-A0AAX2RRN4-F1
#
_cell.length_a   1.000
_cell.length_b   1.000
_cell.length_c   1.000
_cell.angle_alpha   90.00
_cell.angle_beta   90.00
_cell.angle_gamma   90.00
#
_symmetry.space_group_name_H-M   'P 1'
#
loop_
_entity.id
_entity.type
_entity.pdbx_description
1 polymer ?
#
loop_
_entity_poly.entity_id
_entity_poly.type
_entity_poly.pdbx_seq_one_letter_code
_entity_poly.pdbx_strand_id
1 'polypeptide(L)'
;MKELNRQAVLGAFSDEAGRLPDGIDPETIDVVGKDEDCLRLLIATGISFSRPTDDEVAADGGTGREPVVEKVRGDDVLAAARIAAARVAASFVEHSR
;
A
#
# COMPACT_ATOMS: atom_id res chain seq x y z
N MET A 1 8.42 -8.15 -5.40
CA MET A 1 7.98 -7.85 -4.03
C MET A 1 8.84 -6.81 -3.34
N LYS A 2 10.17 -6.99 -3.28
CA LYS A 2 11.07 -6.00 -2.66
C LYS A 2 10.90 -4.57 -3.20
N GLU A 3 10.84 -4.41 -4.52
CA GLU A 3 10.63 -3.08 -5.13
C GLU A 3 9.26 -2.49 -4.80
N LEU A 4 8.20 -3.30 -4.76
CA LEU A 4 6.86 -2.83 -4.40
C LEU A 4 6.82 -2.34 -2.94
N ASN A 5 7.42 -3.08 -2.01
CA ASN A 5 7.55 -2.63 -0.62
C ASN A 5 8.28 -1.29 -0.54
N ARG A 6 9.42 -1.17 -1.22
CA ARG A 6 10.21 0.05 -1.26
C ARG A 6 9.39 1.26 -1.75
N GLN A 7 8.71 1.12 -2.89
CA GLN A 7 7.88 2.19 -3.45
C GLN A 7 6.67 2.52 -2.58
N ALA A 8 6.02 1.51 -2.00
CA ALA A 8 4.90 1.70 -1.08
C ALA A 8 5.31 2.50 0.17
N VAL A 9 6.47 2.20 0.74
CA VAL A 9 7.01 2.94 1.89
C VAL A 9 7.33 4.38 1.51
N LEU A 10 7.98 4.61 0.37
CA LEU A 10 8.24 5.96 -0.13
C LEU A 10 6.93 6.75 -0.33
N GLY A 11 5.95 6.15 -1.01
CA GLY A 11 4.68 6.83 -1.26
C GLY A 11 3.84 7.08 -0.01
N ALA A 12 3.96 6.24 1.01
CA ALA A 12 3.21 6.36 2.25
C ALA A 12 3.84 7.33 3.26
N PHE A 13 5.17 7.39 3.33
CA PHE A 13 5.86 8.05 4.45
C PHE A 13 6.75 9.21 4.03
N SER A 14 7.06 9.38 2.74
CA SER A 14 7.88 10.52 2.31
C SER A 14 7.11 11.84 2.44
N ASP A 15 7.81 12.89 2.90
CA ASP A 15 7.32 14.26 2.81
C ASP A 15 7.35 14.78 1.37
N GLU A 16 6.87 16.01 1.15
CA GLU A 16 6.88 16.67 -0.18
C GLU A 16 8.30 16.82 -0.78
N ALA A 17 9.34 16.77 0.05
CA ALA A 17 10.73 16.81 -0.38
C ALA A 17 11.34 15.42 -0.61
N GLY A 18 10.55 14.35 -0.47
CA GLY A 18 10.99 12.97 -0.63
C GLY A 18 11.76 12.40 0.57
N ARG A 19 11.73 13.06 1.73
CA ARG A 19 12.44 12.62 2.94
C ARG A 19 11.57 11.73 3.80
N LEU A 20 12.19 10.70 4.38
CA LEU A 20 11.53 9.78 5.30
C LEU A 20 11.74 10.22 6.76
N PRO A 21 10.75 9.98 7.65
CA PRO A 21 10.92 10.16 9.08
C PRO A 21 11.98 9.23 9.67
N ASP A 22 12.53 9.61 10.83
CA ASP A 22 13.46 8.76 11.57
C ASP A 22 12.82 7.41 11.92
N GLY A 23 13.58 6.32 11.75
CA GLY A 23 13.12 4.96 12.02
C GLY A 23 12.28 4.32 10.91
N ILE A 24 12.04 5.02 9.79
CA ILE A 24 11.44 4.45 8.58
C ILE A 24 12.55 4.14 7.57
N ASP A 25 12.77 2.85 7.31
CA ASP A 25 13.72 2.37 6.30
C ASP A 25 12.98 1.55 5.24
N PRO A 26 12.92 2.02 3.97
CA PRO A 26 12.19 1.36 2.89
C PRO A 26 12.82 0.04 2.44
N GLU A 27 14.04 -0.29 2.89
CA GLU A 27 14.67 -1.59 2.63
C GLU A 27 14.32 -2.66 3.67
N THR A 28 13.76 -2.28 4.83
CA THR A 28 13.48 -3.21 5.94
C THR A 28 12.00 -3.42 6.22
N ILE A 29 11.15 -2.44 5.90
CA ILE A 29 9.70 -2.53 6.06
C ILE A 29 9.10 -3.43 4.97
N ASP A 30 8.24 -4.37 5.37
CA ASP A 30 7.62 -5.36 4.49
C ASP A 30 6.09 -5.31 4.58
N VAL A 31 5.50 -4.31 3.92
CA VAL A 31 4.04 -4.09 3.94
C VAL A 31 3.25 -5.21 3.25
N VAL A 32 3.87 -5.97 2.34
CA VAL A 32 3.19 -7.10 1.70
C VAL A 32 3.28 -8.38 2.54
N GLY A 33 4.43 -8.63 3.16
CA GLY A 33 4.66 -9.84 3.95
C GLY A 33 4.23 -9.77 5.42
N LYS A 34 4.04 -8.56 5.98
CA LYS A 34 3.74 -8.38 7.41
C LYS A 34 2.54 -7.49 7.64
N ASP A 35 1.59 -7.98 8.45
CA ASP A 35 0.34 -7.27 8.74
C ASP A 35 0.59 -5.97 9.50
N GLU A 36 1.55 -5.96 10.44
CA GLU A 36 1.87 -4.77 11.23
C GLU A 36 2.43 -3.64 10.35
N ASP A 37 3.31 -3.96 9.41
CA ASP A 37 3.87 -2.98 8.48
C ASP A 37 2.78 -2.45 7.53
N CYS A 38 1.88 -3.32 7.06
CA CYS A 38 0.72 -2.86 6.29
C CYS A 38 -0.19 -1.96 7.12
N LEU A 39 -0.46 -2.28 8.39
CA LEU A 39 -1.30 -1.46 9.25
C LEU A 39 -0.71 -0.04 9.42
N ARG A 40 0.61 0.05 9.61
CA ARG A 40 1.32 1.35 9.64
C ARG A 40 1.12 2.13 8.35
N LEU A 41 1.23 1.47 7.19
CA LEU A 41 0.99 2.10 5.89
C LEU A 41 -0.45 2.59 5.75
N LEU A 42 -1.44 1.81 6.17
CA LEU A 42 -2.86 2.20 6.12
C LEU A 42 -3.14 3.43 6.98
N ILE A 43 -2.57 3.49 8.18
CA ILE A 43 -2.69 4.66 9.07
C ILE A 43 -2.07 5.90 8.43
N ALA A 44 -0.91 5.77 7.79
CA ALA A 44 -0.21 6.89 7.16
C ALA A 44 -0.94 7.43 5.91
N THR A 45 -1.59 6.54 5.16
CA THR A 45 -2.15 6.87 3.83
C THR A 45 -3.65 7.10 3.84
N GLY A 46 -4.38 6.60 4.84
CA GLY A 46 -5.85 6.60 4.83
C GLY A 46 -6.47 5.68 3.79
N ILE A 47 -5.70 4.74 3.22
CA ILE A 47 -6.21 3.77 2.24
C ILE A 47 -7.35 2.96 2.86
N SER A 48 -8.44 2.85 2.11
CA SER A 48 -9.63 2.11 2.50
C SER A 48 -9.88 0.93 1.57
N PHE A 49 -10.65 -0.05 2.03
CA PHE A 49 -10.93 -1.27 1.28
C PHE A 49 -12.42 -1.47 1.04
N SER A 50 -12.73 -2.10 -0.09
CA SER A 50 -14.04 -2.67 -0.37
C SER A 50 -13.92 -4.07 -0.99
N ARG A 51 -15.04 -4.78 -1.02
CA ARG A 51 -15.18 -6.15 -1.55
C ARG A 51 -16.18 -6.12 -2.70
N PRO A 52 -15.75 -5.80 -3.93
CA PRO A 52 -16.65 -5.74 -5.08
C PRO A 52 -17.22 -7.13 -5.41
N THR A 53 -16.42 -8.18 -5.22
CA THR A 53 -16.82 -9.59 -5.34
C THR A 53 -16.20 -10.41 -4.21
N ASP A 54 -16.57 -11.70 -4.15
CA ASP A 54 -16.02 -12.64 -3.17
C ASP A 54 -14.54 -12.98 -3.41
N ASP A 55 -14.08 -12.85 -4.65
CA ASP A 55 -12.72 -13.18 -5.08
C ASP A 55 -11.83 -11.95 -5.30
N GLU A 56 -12.26 -10.77 -4.87
CA GLU A 56 -11.53 -9.51 -5.08
C GLU A 56 -11.47 -8.64 -3.82
N VAL A 57 -10.37 -7.91 -3.68
CA VAL A 57 -10.22 -6.78 -2.77
C VAL A 57 -9.88 -5.53 -3.58
N ALA A 58 -10.65 -4.46 -3.39
CA ALA A 58 -10.34 -3.16 -3.97
C ALA A 58 -9.78 -2.24 -2.88
N ALA A 59 -8.69 -1.53 -3.18
CA ALA A 59 -8.07 -0.53 -2.31
C ALA A 59 -8.15 0.86 -2.96
N ASP A 60 -8.60 1.85 -2.21
CA ASP A 60 -8.74 3.25 -2.64
C ASP A 60 -7.89 4.18 -1.77
N GLY A 61 -7.11 5.04 -2.42
CA GLY A 61 -6.24 6.03 -1.79
C GLY A 61 -6.87 7.43 -1.62
N GLY A 62 -8.14 7.61 -1.99
CA GLY A 62 -8.88 8.88 -1.81
C GLY A 62 -8.47 10.01 -2.76
N THR A 63 -7.66 9.73 -3.79
CA THR A 63 -7.13 10.75 -4.71
C THR A 63 -8.00 10.99 -5.96
N GLY A 64 -9.22 10.42 -5.99
CA GLY A 64 -10.13 10.50 -7.14
C GLY A 64 -9.74 9.59 -8.31
N ARG A 65 -8.80 8.67 -8.11
CA ARG A 65 -8.42 7.63 -9.07
C ARG A 65 -9.28 6.39 -8.92
N GLU A 66 -9.24 5.55 -9.93
CA GLU A 66 -9.83 4.22 -9.85
C GLU A 66 -9.13 3.39 -8.75
N PRO A 67 -9.90 2.68 -7.91
CA PRO A 67 -9.34 1.76 -6.93
C PRO A 67 -8.46 0.68 -7.56
N VAL A 68 -7.41 0.27 -6.88
CA VAL A 68 -6.61 -0.90 -7.28
C VAL A 68 -7.33 -2.16 -6.84
N VAL A 69 -7.64 -3.03 -7.79
CA VAL A 69 -8.28 -4.34 -7.53
C VAL A 69 -7.24 -5.45 -7.55
N GLU A 70 -7.23 -6.29 -6.52
CA GLU A 70 -6.41 -7.49 -6.42
C GLU A 70 -7.29 -8.73 -6.20
N LYS A 71 -6.97 -9.82 -6.92
CA LYS A 71 -7.66 -11.11 -6.78
C LYS A 71 -7.23 -11.83 -5.50
N VAL A 72 -8.20 -12.35 -4.77
CA VAL A 72 -7.98 -13.27 -3.64
C VAL A 72 -7.52 -14.61 -4.19
N ARG A 73 -6.42 -15.14 -3.67
CA ARG A 73 -5.87 -16.45 -4.06
C ARG A 73 -5.78 -17.34 -2.83
N GLY A 74 -6.33 -18.56 -2.93
CA GLY A 74 -6.30 -19.53 -1.83
C GLY A 74 -6.98 -19.01 -0.56
N ASP A 75 -8.05 -18.22 -0.72
CA ASP A 75 -8.84 -17.58 0.36
C ASP A 75 -8.06 -16.60 1.26
N ASP A 76 -6.83 -16.22 0.88
CA ASP A 76 -6.04 -15.25 1.63
C ASP A 76 -6.40 -13.80 1.27
N VAL A 77 -7.47 -13.33 1.90
CA VAL A 77 -7.98 -11.95 1.75
C VAL A 77 -6.96 -10.92 2.24
N LEU A 78 -6.20 -11.24 3.29
CA LEU A 78 -5.22 -10.31 3.88
C LEU A 78 -4.02 -10.11 2.95
N ALA A 79 -3.54 -11.17 2.29
CA ALA A 79 -2.52 -11.03 1.26
C ALA A 79 -2.99 -10.15 0.10
N ALA A 80 -4.21 -10.36 -0.40
CA ALA A 80 -4.78 -9.53 -1.47
C ALA A 80 -4.90 -8.06 -1.03
N ALA A 81 -5.39 -7.80 0.19
CA ALA A 81 -5.51 -6.45 0.75
C ALA A 81 -4.15 -5.76 0.88
N ARG A 82 -3.13 -6.44 1.41
CA ARG A 82 -1.77 -5.91 1.54
C ARG A 82 -1.16 -5.56 0.18
N ILE A 83 -1.32 -6.43 -0.82
CA ILE A 83 -0.84 -6.18 -2.19
C ILE A 83 -1.55 -4.98 -2.80
N ALA A 84 -2.89 -4.90 -2.68
CA ALA A 84 -3.67 -3.79 -3.20
C ALA A 84 -3.26 -2.45 -2.55
N ALA A 85 -3.16 -2.41 -1.22
CA ALA A 85 -2.72 -1.21 -0.50
C ALA A 85 -1.29 -0.80 -0.86
N ALA A 86 -0.36 -1.75 -0.97
CA ALA A 86 1.02 -1.46 -1.37
C ALA A 86 1.09 -0.85 -2.77
N ARG A 87 0.26 -1.32 -3.72
CA ARG A 87 0.17 -0.74 -5.07
C ARG A 87 -0.41 0.66 -5.07
N VAL A 88 -1.47 0.91 -4.29
CA VAL A 88 -2.04 2.25 -4.15
C VAL A 88 -0.99 3.22 -3.59
N ALA A 89 -0.34 2.86 -2.48
CA ALA A 89 0.69 3.69 -1.87
C ALA A 89 1.88 3.94 -2.82
N ALA A 90 2.35 2.91 -3.53
CA ALA A 90 3.42 3.06 -4.51
C ALA A 90 3.08 4.05 -5.62
N SER A 91 1.80 4.14 -6.01
CA SER A 91 1.34 5.11 -7.02
C SER A 91 1.46 6.56 -6.56
N PHE A 92 1.62 6.84 -5.27
CA PHE A 92 1.78 8.20 -4.77
C PHE A 92 3.15 8.77 -5.13
N VAL A 93 4.19 7.93 -5.22
CA VAL A 93 5.56 8.35 -5.59
C VAL A 93 5.61 8.96 -7.00
N GLU A 94 4.85 8.40 -7.93
CA GLU A 94 4.81 8.86 -9.32
C GLU A 94 4.24 10.28 -9.47
N HIS A 95 3.56 10.80 -8.45
CA HIS A 95 2.81 12.05 -8.50
C HIS A 95 3.41 13.17 -7.65
N SER A 96 4.44 12.87 -6.88
CA SER A 96 5.23 13.86 -6.14
C SER A 96 6.38 14.45 -6.97
N ARG A 97 6.39 14.23 -8.30
CA ARG A 97 7.40 14.74 -9.23
C ARG A 97 6.80 15.64 -10.31
#